data_AF-A0A077JD02-F1
#
_entry.id   AF-A0A077JD02-F1
#
_cell.length_a   1.000
_cell.length_b   1.000
_cell.length_c   1.000
_cell.angle_alpha   90.00
_cell.angle_beta   90.00
_cell.angle_gamma   90.00
#
_symmetry.space_group_name_H-M   'P 1'
#
loop_
_entity.id
_entity.type
_entity.pdbx_description
1 polymer ?
#
loop_
_entity_poly.entity_id
_entity_poly.type
_entity_poly.pdbx_seq_one_letter_code
_entity_poly.pdbx_strand_id
1 'polypeptide(L)'
;MVYLYDQGYLIKFQYGNVEVYVQLTEETDDDLLTVWAALLQLPAEDEQRLVRKLLTMNWEETLETKFEIINDKIVVLTQRSVAN
;
A
#
# COMPACT_ATOMS: atom_id res chain seq x y z
N MET A 1 -3.97 -5.83 15.07
CA MET A 1 -5.42 -6.03 15.24
C MET A 1 -5.97 -6.60 13.94
N VAL A 2 -6.79 -7.64 14.02
CA VAL A 2 -7.40 -8.29 12.84
C VAL A 2 -8.86 -7.86 12.78
N TYR A 3 -9.32 -7.44 11.61
CA TYR A 3 -10.70 -7.10 11.31
C TYR A 3 -11.22 -8.08 10.25
N LEU A 4 -12.40 -8.63 10.49
CA LEU A 4 -13.11 -9.50 9.54
C LEU A 4 -14.19 -8.65 8.87
N TYR A 5 -14.23 -8.68 7.54
CA TYR A 5 -15.27 -8.05 6.74
C TYR A 5 -15.97 -9.11 5.88
N ASP A 6 -17.17 -8.82 5.38
CA ASP A 6 -17.91 -9.72 4.49
C ASP A 6 -17.17 -10.02 3.16
N GLN A 7 -16.09 -9.30 2.85
CA GLN A 7 -15.25 -9.45 1.66
C GLN A 7 -13.76 -9.71 2.01
N GLY A 8 -13.51 -10.39 3.13
CA GLY A 8 -12.18 -10.91 3.47
C GLY A 8 -11.59 -10.46 4.79
N TYR A 9 -10.26 -10.63 4.89
CA TYR A 9 -9.47 -10.31 6.09
C TYR A 9 -8.73 -8.99 5.91
N LEU A 10 -8.82 -8.12 6.91
CA LEU A 10 -7.97 -6.93 7.02
C LEU A 10 -7.16 -6.98 8.31
N ILE A 11 -5.85 -7.12 8.17
CA ILE A 11 -4.92 -7.10 9.30
C ILE A 11 -4.24 -5.75 9.34
N LYS A 12 -4.26 -5.14 10.52
CA LYS A 12 -3.63 -3.85 10.79
C LYS A 12 -2.57 -4.02 11.89
N PHE A 13 -1.35 -3.61 11.63
CA PHE A 13 -0.28 -3.66 12.63
C PHE A 13 0.69 -2.49 12.49
N GLN A 14 1.50 -2.26 13.52
CA GLN A 14 2.51 -1.21 13.52
C GLN A 14 3.88 -1.84 13.29
N TYR A 15 4.66 -1.27 12.38
CA TYR A 15 6.07 -1.62 12.15
C TYR A 15 6.92 -0.36 12.28
N GLY A 16 7.69 -0.27 13.37
CA GLY A 16 8.36 0.97 13.75
C GLY A 16 7.34 2.09 14.00
N ASN A 17 7.45 3.19 13.26
CA ASN A 17 6.54 4.33 13.34
C ASN A 17 5.43 4.32 12.25
N VAL A 18 5.36 3.27 11.43
CA VAL A 18 4.41 3.20 10.31
C VAL A 18 3.30 2.20 10.60
N GLU A 19 2.10 2.57 10.21
CA GLU A 19 0.91 1.72 10.26
C GLU A 19 0.74 0.96 8.95
N VAL A 20 0.74 -0.37 9.05
CA VAL A 20 0.71 -1.31 7.91
C VAL A 20 -0.65 -2.01 7.88
N TYR A 21 -1.16 -2.16 6.66
CA TYR A 21 -2.41 -2.82 6.34
C TYR A 21 -2.13 -3.99 5.40
N VAL A 22 -2.76 -5.12 5.67
CA VAL A 22 -2.74 -6.32 4.84
C VAL A 22 -4.19 -6.72 4.60
N GLN A 23 -4.61 -6.73 3.35
CA GLN A 23 -5.92 -7.16 2.93
C GLN A 23 -5.81 -8.41 2.07
N LEU A 24 -6.60 -9.43 2.43
CA LEU A 24 -6.84 -10.61 1.63
C LEU A 24 -8.34 -10.64 1.33
N THR A 25 -8.70 -10.62 0.05
CA THR A 25 -10.08 -10.51 -0.42
C THR A 25 -10.85 -11.81 -0.15
N GLU A 26 -10.42 -12.95 -0.70
CA GLU A 26 -10.86 -14.29 -0.28
C GLU A 26 -9.68 -15.30 -0.34
N GLU A 27 -9.95 -16.60 -0.29
CA GLU A 27 -8.95 -17.69 -0.29
C GLU A 27 -8.99 -18.55 -1.58
N THR A 28 -9.28 -17.92 -2.72
CA THR A 28 -9.29 -18.51 -4.07
C THR A 28 -8.14 -17.98 -4.92
N ASP A 29 -7.88 -18.65 -6.04
CA ASP A 29 -6.77 -18.33 -6.95
C ASP A 29 -6.90 -16.92 -7.58
N ASP A 30 -8.12 -16.44 -7.77
CA ASP A 30 -8.39 -15.12 -8.37
C ASP A 30 -8.27 -13.95 -7.36
N ASP A 31 -8.04 -14.25 -6.08
CA ASP A 31 -8.00 -13.24 -5.03
C ASP A 31 -6.71 -12.44 -5.01
N LEU A 32 -6.84 -11.24 -4.47
CA LEU A 32 -5.76 -10.28 -4.35
C LEU A 32 -5.29 -10.18 -2.89
N LEU A 33 -3.98 -10.35 -2.71
CA LEU A 33 -3.26 -9.92 -1.53
C LEU A 33 -2.78 -8.48 -1.76
N THR A 34 -3.30 -7.55 -0.97
CA THR A 34 -2.91 -6.13 -1.01
C THR A 34 -2.24 -5.76 0.30
N VAL A 35 -1.01 -5.23 0.24
CA VAL A 35 -0.27 -4.74 1.40
C VAL A 35 0.09 -3.29 1.18
N TRP A 36 -0.25 -2.42 2.12
CA TRP A 36 0.11 -1.00 2.02
C TRP A 36 0.40 -0.36 3.37
N ALA A 37 1.12 0.75 3.32
CA ALA A 37 1.45 1.55 4.49
C ALA A 37 1.39 3.04 4.12
N ALA A 38 0.72 3.84 4.94
CA ALA A 38 0.60 5.29 4.74
C ALA A 38 1.83 6.01 5.28
N LEU A 39 2.42 6.90 4.48
CA LEU A 39 3.70 7.54 4.78
C LEU A 39 3.60 9.06 4.96
N LEU A 40 2.89 9.74 4.04
CA LEU A 40 2.84 11.21 4.01
C LEU A 40 1.42 11.69 3.69
N GLN A 41 0.92 12.66 4.45
CA GLN A 41 -0.34 13.35 4.16
C GLN A 41 -0.10 14.47 3.14
N LEU A 42 -0.97 14.57 2.15
CA LEU A 42 -1.04 15.67 1.20
C LEU A 42 -2.04 16.75 1.68
N PRO A 43 -1.89 18.02 1.26
CA PRO A 43 -0.89 18.51 0.31
C PRO A 43 0.51 18.63 0.89
N ALA A 44 1.52 18.46 0.03
CA ALA A 44 2.92 18.75 0.37
C ALA A 44 3.30 20.14 -0.14
N GLU A 45 4.38 20.72 0.39
CA GLU A 45 4.83 22.06 -0.02
C GLU A 45 5.18 22.15 -1.51
N ASP A 46 5.86 21.13 -2.06
CA ASP A 46 6.26 21.03 -3.47
C ASP A 46 5.84 19.66 -4.05
N GLU A 47 4.53 19.52 -4.32
CA GLU A 47 3.96 18.28 -4.83
C GLU A 47 4.51 17.87 -6.20
N GLN A 48 4.83 18.82 -7.08
CA GLN A 48 5.37 18.50 -8.41
C GLN A 48 6.73 17.80 -8.29
N ARG A 49 7.62 18.35 -7.46
CA ARG A 49 8.92 17.72 -7.21
C ARG A 49 8.78 16.40 -6.48
N LEU A 50 7.86 16.32 -5.50
CA LEU A 50 7.60 15.10 -4.75
C LEU A 50 7.11 13.97 -5.68
N VAL A 51 6.05 14.22 -6.47
CA VAL A 51 5.48 13.21 -7.38
C VAL A 51 6.52 12.74 -8.40
N ARG A 52 7.33 13.66 -8.96
CA ARG A 52 8.43 13.28 -9.86
C ARG A 52 9.42 12.34 -9.16
N LYS A 53 9.83 12.65 -7.93
CA LYS A 53 10.74 11.79 -7.16
C LYS A 53 10.14 10.40 -6.91
N LEU A 54 8.88 10.34 -6.48
CA LEU A 54 8.20 9.07 -6.18
C LEU A 54 8.08 8.19 -7.44
N LEU A 55 7.72 8.78 -8.59
CA LEU A 55 7.65 8.04 -9.86
C LEU A 55 9.02 7.54 -10.31
N THR A 56 10.09 8.31 -10.09
CA THR A 56 11.46 7.84 -10.36
C THR A 56 11.84 6.67 -9.45
N MET A 57 11.54 6.75 -8.15
CA MET A 57 11.82 5.67 -7.20
C MET A 57 11.06 4.37 -7.53
N ASN A 58 9.82 4.49 -8.05
CA ASN A 58 9.02 3.33 -8.48
C ASN A 58 9.68 2.48 -9.57
N TRP A 59 10.60 3.06 -10.36
CA TRP A 59 11.34 2.32 -11.39
C TRP A 59 12.60 1.63 -10.84
N GLU A 60 13.24 2.23 -9.84
CA GLU A 60 14.63 1.88 -9.47
C GLU A 60 14.76 1.17 -8.11
N GLU A 61 13.92 1.49 -7.12
CA GLU A 61 14.24 1.22 -5.71
C GLU A 61 13.15 0.49 -4.91
N THR A 62 11.94 0.32 -5.45
CA THR A 62 10.79 -0.16 -4.67
C THR A 62 10.53 -1.67 -4.75
N LEU A 63 11.36 -2.44 -5.47
CA LEU A 63 11.18 -3.89 -5.69
C LEU A 63 9.75 -4.21 -6.19
N GLU A 64 9.00 -5.09 -5.53
CA GLU A 64 7.61 -5.41 -5.86
C GLU A 64 6.59 -4.37 -5.36
N THR A 65 7.05 -3.32 -4.67
CA THR A 65 6.20 -2.23 -4.18
C THR A 65 6.26 -1.01 -5.10
N LYS A 66 5.35 -0.07 -4.88
CA LYS A 66 5.31 1.24 -5.55
C LYS A 66 4.64 2.27 -4.65
N PHE A 67 5.03 3.53 -4.82
CA PHE A 67 4.36 4.68 -4.25
C PHE A 67 3.11 5.01 -5.05
N GLU A 68 1.99 5.21 -4.33
CA GLU A 68 0.70 5.63 -4.87
C GLU A 68 0.03 6.67 -3.96
N ILE A 69 -1.07 7.29 -4.43
CA ILE A 69 -1.90 8.23 -3.66
C ILE A 69 -3.24 7.56 -3.36
N ILE A 70 -3.59 7.45 -2.08
CA ILE A 70 -4.90 6.95 -1.61
C ILE A 70 -5.42 7.90 -0.52
N ASN A 71 -6.64 8.43 -0.68
CA ASN A 71 -7.29 9.32 0.30
C ASN A 71 -6.37 10.46 0.77
N ASP A 72 -5.80 11.21 -0.17
CA ASP A 72 -4.84 12.29 0.06
C ASP A 72 -3.60 11.89 0.86
N LYS A 73 -3.21 10.61 0.84
CA LYS A 73 -1.96 10.12 1.44
C LYS A 73 -1.09 9.45 0.41
N ILE A 74 0.20 9.74 0.46
CA ILE A 74 1.21 8.89 -0.18
C ILE A 74 1.31 7.60 0.62
N VAL A 75 1.12 6.48 -0.08
CA VAL A 75 1.29 5.13 0.44
C VAL A 75 2.41 4.42 -0.30
N VAL A 76 3.05 3.47 0.34
CA VAL A 76 3.77 2.39 -0.34
C VAL A 76 2.87 1.16 -0.36
N LEU A 77 2.80 0.50 -1.52
CA LEU A 77 1.80 -0.53 -1.81
C LEU A 77 2.45 -1.65 -2.63
N THR A 78 2.03 -2.89 -2.38
CA THR A 78 2.12 -3.97 -3.35
C THR A 78 0.79 -4.72 -3.43
N GLN A 79 0.48 -5.25 -4.61
CA GLN A 79 -0.71 -6.05 -4.85
C GLN A 79 -0.38 -7.17 -5.82
N ARG A 80 -0.83 -8.38 -5.51
CA ARG A 80 -0.64 -9.57 -6.35
C ARG A 80 -1.80 -10.55 -6.18
N SER A 81 -1.97 -11.42 -7.17
CA SER A 81 -2.86 -12.57 -7.02
C SER A 81 -2.29 -13.59 -6.01
N VAL A 82 -3.20 -14.27 -5.30
CA VAL A 82 -2.90 -15.36 -4.36
C VAL A 82 -2.43 -16.61 -5.11
N ALA A 83 -3.03 -16.92 -6.27
CA ALA A 83 -2.45 -17.91 -7.18
C ALA A 83 -1.10 -17.40 -7.68
N ASN A 84 -0.08 -18.23 -7.53
CA ASN A 84 1.27 -17.96 -8.00
C ASN A 84 1.68 -19.02 -9.01
#